data_AF-A0A6C0LH13-F1
#
_entry.id   AF-A0A6C0LH13-F1
#
_cell.length_a   1.000
_cell.length_b   1.000
_cell.length_c   1.000
_cell.angle_alpha   90.00
_cell.angle_beta   90.00
_cell.angle_gamma   90.00
#
_symmetry.space_group_name_H-M   'P 1'
#
loop_
_entity.id
_entity.type
_entity.pdbx_description
1 polymer ?
#
loop_
_entity_poly.entity_id
_entity_poly.type
_entity_poly.pdbx_seq_one_letter_code
_entity_poly.pdbx_strand_id
1 'polypeptide(L)'
;MDVDKEDIIEKTLLTFPLELTNIIFNYLPTTSKIWLNKIYYLQHNNLIKSMIPENRFNNYVISIIRRDSGFSLEHIISENKSQWMTDWINSKHYRYNNKKYTCFLYFIYEYAIDCCSNKCREIIEQHATELIGPKWHKRNRASSFRSRWSN
;
A
#
# COMPACT_ATOMS: atom_id res chain seq x y z
N MET A 1 6.46 -15.12 -18.25
CA MET A 1 7.64 -14.79 -19.10
C MET A 1 8.05 -13.37 -18.75
N ASP A 2 8.72 -13.16 -17.62
CA ASP A 2 9.23 -11.83 -17.20
C ASP A 2 10.64 -11.95 -16.57
N VAL A 3 11.24 -13.14 -16.58
CA VAL A 3 12.49 -13.45 -15.88
C VAL A 3 13.72 -12.83 -16.58
N ASP A 4 13.61 -12.45 -17.86
CA ASP A 4 14.78 -12.01 -18.64
C ASP A 4 15.11 -10.51 -18.52
N LYS A 5 14.18 -9.66 -18.10
CA LYS A 5 14.40 -8.19 -18.09
C LYS A 5 15.04 -7.69 -16.80
N GLU A 6 14.64 -8.23 -15.65
CA GLU A 6 15.24 -7.87 -14.35
C GLU A 6 16.72 -8.31 -14.28
N ASP A 7 17.03 -9.52 -14.78
CA ASP A 7 18.38 -10.09 -14.77
C ASP A 7 19.38 -9.32 -15.67
N ILE A 8 18.89 -8.71 -16.77
CA ILE A 8 19.68 -7.85 -17.64
C ILE A 8 19.98 -6.51 -16.96
N ILE A 9 18.99 -5.88 -16.31
CA ILE A 9 19.17 -4.58 -15.66
C ILE A 9 20.14 -4.70 -14.48
N GLU A 10 20.01 -5.74 -13.66
CA GLU A 10 20.92 -5.99 -12.54
C GLU A 10 22.37 -6.24 -13.02
N LYS A 11 22.56 -7.05 -14.06
CA LYS A 11 23.91 -7.27 -14.65
C LYS A 11 24.50 -6.02 -15.28
N THR A 12 23.67 -5.16 -15.89
CA THR A 12 24.14 -3.94 -16.55
C THR A 12 24.54 -2.86 -15.55
N LEU A 13 23.83 -2.71 -14.42
CA LEU A 13 24.19 -1.73 -13.40
C LEU A 13 25.43 -2.13 -12.58
N LEU A 14 25.66 -3.43 -12.38
CA LEU A 14 26.84 -3.96 -11.69
C LEU A 14 28.15 -3.83 -12.51
N THR A 15 28.04 -3.60 -13.82
CA THR A 15 29.20 -3.45 -14.72
C THR A 15 29.58 -1.98 -15.00
N PHE A 16 28.80 -1.01 -14.52
CA PHE A 16 29.11 0.40 -14.69
C PHE A 16 30.23 0.86 -13.73
N PRO A 17 31.19 1.68 -14.20
CA PRO A 17 32.09 2.42 -13.32
C PRO A 17 31.32 3.22 -12.29
N LEU A 18 31.76 3.17 -11.04
CA LEU A 18 31.09 3.81 -9.90
C LEU A 18 30.85 5.31 -10.15
N GLU A 19 31.75 6.00 -10.86
CA GLU A 19 31.61 7.41 -11.21
C GLU A 19 30.37 7.68 -12.07
N LEU A 20 30.10 6.83 -13.07
CA LEU A 20 28.94 7.00 -13.95
C LEU A 20 27.64 6.73 -13.20
N THR A 21 27.63 5.71 -12.34
CA THR A 21 26.49 5.39 -11.48
C THR A 21 26.16 6.57 -10.57
N ASN A 22 27.18 7.21 -9.99
CA ASN A 22 27.01 8.42 -9.16
C ASN A 22 26.48 9.61 -9.94
N ILE A 23 26.96 9.84 -11.17
CA ILE A 23 26.47 10.91 -12.04
C ILE A 23 24.98 10.69 -12.33
N ILE A 24 24.60 9.50 -12.79
CA ILE A 24 23.20 9.14 -13.07
C ILE A 24 22.34 9.32 -11.82
N PHE A 25 22.82 8.83 -10.67
CA PHE A 25 22.11 8.93 -9.41
C PHE A 25 21.88 10.39 -8.97
N ASN A 26 22.83 11.29 -9.22
CA ASN A 26 22.68 12.71 -8.90
C ASN A 26 21.60 13.40 -9.73
N TYR A 27 21.40 12.97 -10.99
CA TYR A 27 20.32 13.49 -11.84
C TYR A 27 18.93 12.95 -11.49
N LEU A 28 18.83 11.87 -10.72
CA LEU A 28 17.54 11.35 -10.29
C LEU A 28 16.85 12.34 -9.33
N PRO A 29 15.60 12.75 -9.61
CA PRO A 29 14.86 13.61 -8.71
C PRO A 29 14.54 12.86 -7.40
N THR A 30 14.38 13.61 -6.31
CA THR A 30 14.05 13.05 -4.99
C THR A 30 12.79 12.20 -5.03
N THR A 31 11.81 12.60 -5.84
CA THR A 31 10.55 11.87 -6.07
C THR A 31 10.76 10.45 -6.62
N SER A 32 11.84 10.21 -7.37
CA SER A 32 12.23 8.87 -7.84
C SER A 32 13.08 8.14 -6.80
N LYS A 33 13.96 8.85 -6.09
CA LYS A 33 14.88 8.27 -5.09
C LYS A 33 14.16 7.62 -3.91
N ILE A 34 13.00 8.17 -3.50
CA ILE A 34 12.16 7.64 -2.41
C ILE A 34 11.92 6.14 -2.52
N TRP A 35 11.73 5.65 -3.74
CA TRP A 35 11.33 4.26 -4.00
C TRP A 35 12.50 3.28 -4.14
N LEU A 36 13.75 3.78 -4.14
CA LEU A 36 14.92 2.96 -4.45
C LEU A 36 15.34 2.08 -3.28
N ASN A 37 15.32 2.61 -2.06
CA ASN A 37 15.66 1.84 -0.86
C ASN A 37 15.04 2.43 0.41
N LYS A 38 15.18 1.67 1.51
CA LYS A 38 14.68 2.03 2.84
C LYS A 38 15.22 3.37 3.35
N ILE A 39 16.50 3.68 3.10
CA ILE A 39 17.14 4.91 3.59
C ILE A 39 16.51 6.13 2.92
N TYR A 40 16.39 6.11 1.59
CA TYR A 40 15.76 7.22 0.86
C TYR A 40 14.27 7.34 1.15
N TYR A 41 13.58 6.23 1.37
CA TYR A 41 12.19 6.27 1.81
C TYR A 41 12.07 7.02 3.14
N LEU A 42 12.86 6.66 4.15
CA LEU A 42 12.85 7.32 5.47
C LEU A 42 13.23 8.81 5.40
N GLN A 43 14.13 9.18 4.49
CA GLN A 43 14.58 10.56 4.33
C GLN A 43 13.55 11.46 3.64
N HIS A 44 12.66 10.89 2.82
CA HIS A 44 11.84 11.64 1.87
C HIS A 44 10.36 11.20 1.84
N ASN A 45 9.92 10.36 2.77
CA ASN A 45 8.53 9.88 2.87
C ASN A 45 7.52 11.01 3.03
N ASN A 46 7.91 12.12 3.66
CA ASN A 46 7.11 13.33 3.79
C ASN A 46 6.59 13.87 2.44
N LEU A 47 7.29 13.60 1.33
CA LEU A 47 6.88 13.97 -0.02
C LEU A 47 5.81 13.05 -0.61
N ILE A 48 5.65 11.83 -0.11
CA ILE A 48 4.72 10.83 -0.67
C ILE A 48 3.28 11.35 -0.64
N LYS A 49 2.88 12.02 0.44
CA LYS A 49 1.54 12.59 0.58
C LYS A 49 1.25 13.68 -0.46
N SER A 50 2.24 14.49 -0.83
CA SER A 50 2.06 15.52 -1.87
C SER A 50 2.16 14.95 -3.29
N MET A 51 2.85 13.82 -3.48
CA MET A 51 2.95 13.12 -4.76
C MET A 51 1.67 12.38 -5.14
N ILE A 52 0.87 11.96 -4.16
CA ILE A 52 -0.34 11.18 -4.39
C ILE A 52 -1.56 12.08 -4.25
N PRO A 53 -2.38 12.25 -5.31
CA PRO A 53 -3.64 12.98 -5.20
C PRO A 53 -4.52 12.39 -4.09
N GLU A 54 -5.16 13.24 -3.28
CA GLU A 54 -5.97 12.81 -2.13
C GLU A 54 -7.02 11.76 -2.51
N ASN A 55 -7.68 11.94 -3.65
CA ASN A 55 -8.68 11.01 -4.18
C ASN A 55 -8.11 9.66 -4.65
N ARG A 56 -6.79 9.51 -4.73
CA ARG A 56 -6.09 8.28 -5.13
C ARG A 56 -5.32 7.62 -3.99
N PHE A 57 -5.33 8.20 -2.79
CA PHE A 57 -4.56 7.65 -1.67
C PHE A 57 -4.97 6.22 -1.32
N ASN A 58 -6.28 5.92 -1.31
CA ASN A 58 -6.76 4.56 -1.08
C ASN A 58 -6.26 3.57 -2.15
N ASN A 59 -6.12 3.99 -3.41
CA ASN A 59 -5.56 3.14 -4.47
C ASN A 59 -4.06 2.89 -4.26
N TYR A 60 -3.34 3.87 -3.72
CA TYR A 60 -1.95 3.69 -3.32
C TYR A 60 -1.84 2.65 -2.20
N VAL A 61 -2.68 2.73 -1.16
CA VAL A 61 -2.73 1.72 -0.08
C VAL A 61 -3.01 0.32 -0.64
N ILE A 62 -3.99 0.19 -1.56
CA ILE A 62 -4.29 -1.07 -2.26
C ILE A 62 -3.06 -1.60 -3.01
N SER A 63 -2.29 -0.72 -3.66
CA SER A 63 -1.09 -1.11 -4.41
C SER A 63 0.04 -1.63 -3.51
N ILE A 64 0.18 -1.07 -2.32
CA ILE A 64 1.13 -1.52 -1.30
C ILE A 64 0.74 -2.91 -0.81
N ILE A 65 -0.55 -3.11 -0.50
CA ILE A 65 -1.05 -4.40 -0.04
C ILE A 65 -0.84 -5.45 -1.11
N ARG A 66 -1.21 -5.18 -2.37
CA ARG A 66 -1.02 -6.13 -3.48
C ARG A 66 0.43 -6.64 -3.61
N ARG A 67 1.41 -5.82 -3.23
CA ARG A 67 2.86 -6.14 -3.28
C ARG A 67 3.43 -6.63 -1.95
N ASP A 68 2.60 -6.85 -0.94
CA ASP A 68 2.97 -7.15 0.45
C ASP A 68 4.09 -6.23 1.00
N SER A 69 4.03 -4.95 0.63
CA SER A 69 5.02 -3.94 0.98
C SER A 69 4.81 -3.41 2.41
N GLY A 70 4.90 -4.31 3.40
CA GLY A 70 4.59 -4.03 4.80
C GLY A 70 5.38 -2.83 5.38
N PHE A 71 6.65 -2.68 5.00
CA PHE A 71 7.46 -1.54 5.44
C PHE A 71 6.82 -0.18 5.11
N SER A 72 6.35 -0.01 3.87
CA SER A 72 5.70 1.22 3.42
C SER A 72 4.34 1.41 4.08
N LEU A 73 3.60 0.32 4.29
CA LEU A 73 2.30 0.36 4.97
C LEU A 73 2.45 0.85 6.42
N GLU A 74 3.40 0.28 7.16
CA GLU A 74 3.71 0.65 8.55
C GLU A 74 4.05 2.15 8.65
N HIS A 75 4.83 2.67 7.70
CA HIS A 75 5.19 4.09 7.68
C HIS A 75 3.98 5.00 7.42
N ILE A 76 3.14 4.65 6.45
CA ILE A 76 1.92 5.40 6.15
C ILE A 76 1.02 5.47 7.37
N ILE A 77 0.82 4.34 8.05
CA ILE A 77 -0.03 4.28 9.23
C ILE A 77 0.62 5.07 10.38
N SER A 78 1.90 4.87 10.66
CA SER A 78 2.58 5.53 11.79
C SER A 78 2.70 7.05 11.65
N GLU A 79 2.83 7.60 10.43
CA GLU A 79 2.89 9.06 10.21
C GLU A 79 1.64 9.80 10.69
N ASN A 80 0.45 9.19 10.56
CA ASN A 80 -0.82 9.82 10.94
C ASN A 80 -1.86 8.78 11.38
N LYS A 81 -1.49 7.95 12.35
CA LYS A 81 -2.24 6.74 12.74
C LYS A 81 -3.71 7.00 13.03
N SER A 82 -4.02 7.98 13.87
CA SER A 82 -5.39 8.29 14.27
C SER A 82 -6.22 8.77 13.07
N GLN A 83 -5.66 9.60 12.20
CA GLN A 83 -6.36 10.15 11.05
C GLN A 83 -6.65 9.04 10.02
N TRP A 84 -5.63 8.32 9.57
CA TRP A 84 -5.81 7.30 8.53
C TRP A 84 -6.75 6.19 8.95
N MET A 85 -6.59 5.70 10.18
CA MET A 85 -7.48 4.65 10.68
C MET A 85 -8.92 5.14 10.82
N THR A 86 -9.12 6.39 11.28
CA THR A 86 -10.46 7.01 11.34
C THR A 86 -11.07 7.16 9.96
N ASP A 87 -10.30 7.64 8.98
CA ASP A 87 -10.75 7.80 7.59
C ASP A 87 -11.11 6.45 6.97
N TRP A 88 -10.31 5.41 7.21
CA TRP A 88 -10.57 4.07 6.70
C TRP A 88 -11.80 3.42 7.33
N ILE A 89 -12.09 3.71 8.60
CA ILE A 89 -13.31 3.27 9.29
C ILE A 89 -14.53 4.04 8.75
N ASN A 90 -14.39 5.35 8.53
CA ASN A 90 -15.48 6.22 8.08
C ASN A 90 -15.77 6.14 6.58
N SER A 91 -14.83 5.61 5.79
CA SER A 91 -14.99 5.31 4.37
C SER A 91 -15.94 4.13 4.17
N LYS A 92 -17.24 4.39 4.39
CA LYS A 92 -18.27 3.37 4.39
C LYS A 92 -18.59 2.88 2.98
N HIS A 93 -19.10 1.66 2.91
CA HIS A 93 -19.72 1.10 1.70
C HIS A 93 -18.78 0.92 0.51
N TYR A 94 -17.50 0.64 0.78
CA TYR A 94 -16.53 0.33 -0.26
C TYR A 94 -16.98 -0.90 -1.07
N ARG A 95 -16.88 -0.83 -2.40
CA ARG A 95 -17.34 -1.90 -3.30
C ARG A 95 -16.15 -2.48 -4.05
N TYR A 96 -16.03 -3.79 -4.03
CA TYR A 96 -15.01 -4.52 -4.77
C TYR A 96 -15.50 -5.94 -5.04
N ASN A 97 -15.27 -6.45 -6.26
CA ASN A 97 -15.56 -7.83 -6.64
C ASN A 97 -16.96 -8.36 -6.20
N ASN A 98 -18.02 -7.63 -6.56
CA ASN A 98 -19.42 -7.93 -6.18
C ASN A 98 -19.71 -8.02 -4.67
N LYS A 99 -18.76 -7.56 -3.83
CA LYS A 99 -18.90 -7.41 -2.39
C LYS A 99 -18.96 -5.93 -2.02
N LYS A 100 -19.79 -5.63 -1.03
CA LYS A 100 -19.90 -4.33 -0.37
C LYS A 100 -19.39 -4.50 1.06
N TYR A 101 -18.34 -3.76 1.38
CA TYR A 101 -17.70 -3.78 2.69
C TYR A 101 -18.27 -2.66 3.56
N THR A 102 -18.37 -2.90 4.87
CA THR A 102 -18.85 -1.90 5.84
C THR A 102 -17.99 -0.64 5.82
N CYS A 103 -16.66 -0.80 5.74
CA CYS A 103 -15.69 0.28 5.68
C CYS A 103 -14.45 -0.12 4.84
N PHE A 104 -13.60 0.85 4.51
CA PHE A 104 -12.37 0.62 3.77
C PHE A 104 -11.36 -0.21 4.57
N LEU A 105 -11.26 0.00 5.89
CA LEU A 105 -10.39 -0.79 6.77
C LEU A 105 -10.67 -2.30 6.66
N TYR A 106 -11.95 -2.69 6.70
CA TYR A 106 -12.31 -4.11 6.57
C TYR A 106 -12.08 -4.64 5.16
N PHE A 107 -12.29 -3.80 4.14
CA PHE A 107 -11.93 -4.15 2.77
C PHE A 107 -10.43 -4.44 2.62
N ILE A 108 -9.55 -3.56 3.08
CA ILE A 108 -8.10 -3.75 2.89
C ILE A 108 -7.55 -4.96 3.64
N TYR A 109 -8.16 -5.32 4.78
CA TYR A 109 -7.84 -6.54 5.51
C TYR A 109 -8.20 -7.81 4.72
N GLU A 110 -9.43 -7.89 4.21
CA GLU A 110 -9.86 -9.02 3.35
C GLU A 110 -9.08 -9.04 2.03
N TYR A 111 -8.78 -7.88 1.46
CA TYR A 111 -7.98 -7.76 0.26
C TYR A 111 -6.54 -8.27 0.46
N ALA A 112 -5.95 -8.04 1.64
CA ALA A 112 -4.65 -8.60 1.98
C ALA A 112 -4.70 -10.14 2.06
N ILE A 113 -5.82 -10.74 2.49
CA ILE A 113 -6.02 -12.20 2.44
C ILE A 113 -6.10 -12.68 1.00
N ASP A 114 -6.92 -12.03 0.17
CA ASP A 114 -7.09 -12.36 -1.25
C ASP A 114 -5.76 -12.28 -2.04
N CYS A 115 -4.86 -11.37 -1.65
CA CYS A 115 -3.54 -11.20 -2.26
C CYS A 115 -2.40 -11.98 -1.56
N CYS A 116 -2.70 -12.82 -0.56
CA CYS A 116 -1.70 -13.54 0.24
C CYS A 116 -0.63 -12.62 0.89
N SER A 117 -1.01 -11.39 1.23
CA SER A 117 -0.14 -10.33 1.73
C SER A 117 -0.06 -10.37 3.26
N ASN A 118 0.65 -11.37 3.79
CA ASN A 118 0.66 -11.67 5.23
C ASN A 118 1.24 -10.52 6.07
N LYS A 119 2.32 -9.86 5.62
CA LYS A 119 2.94 -8.77 6.38
C LYS A 119 1.98 -7.58 6.49
N CYS A 120 1.37 -7.20 5.37
CA CYS A 120 0.38 -6.12 5.38
C CYS A 120 -0.84 -6.48 6.23
N ARG A 121 -1.31 -7.73 6.18
CA ARG A 121 -2.44 -8.19 7.00
C ARG A 121 -2.14 -8.10 8.50
N GLU A 122 -0.96 -8.52 8.93
CA GLU A 122 -0.52 -8.45 10.32
C GLU A 122 -0.46 -7.01 10.83
N ILE A 123 0.13 -6.10 10.04
CA ILE A 123 0.19 -4.67 10.36
C ILE A 123 -1.23 -4.08 10.53
N ILE A 124 -2.14 -4.40 9.60
CA ILE A 124 -3.53 -3.93 9.66
C ILE A 124 -4.22 -4.47 10.92
N GLU A 125 -4.09 -5.77 11.21
CA GLU A 125 -4.71 -6.40 12.38
C GLU A 125 -4.18 -5.81 13.68
N GLN A 126 -2.87 -5.58 13.78
CA GLN A 126 -2.23 -4.99 14.95
C GLN A 126 -2.80 -3.60 15.22
N HIS A 127 -2.73 -2.69 14.24
CA HIS A 127 -3.19 -1.32 14.45
C HIS A 127 -4.71 -1.23 14.64
N ALA A 128 -5.49 -2.05 13.95
CA ALA A 128 -6.95 -2.07 14.12
C ALA A 128 -7.33 -2.60 15.51
N THR A 129 -6.62 -3.60 16.01
CA THR A 129 -6.82 -4.14 17.37
C THR A 129 -6.44 -3.11 18.43
N GLU A 130 -5.33 -2.39 18.24
CA GLU A 130 -4.90 -1.33 19.15
C GLU A 130 -5.92 -0.18 19.24
N LEU A 131 -6.55 0.19 18.11
CA LEU A 131 -7.47 1.33 18.05
C LEU A 131 -8.93 0.98 18.41
N ILE A 132 -9.46 -0.12 17.87
CA ILE A 132 -10.89 -0.50 17.94
C ILE A 132 -11.12 -1.58 19.01
N GLY A 133 -10.07 -2.30 19.37
CA GLY A 133 -10.08 -3.43 20.28
C GLY A 133 -10.10 -4.79 19.56
N PRO A 134 -9.93 -5.88 20.33
CA PRO A 134 -9.95 -7.22 19.79
C PRO A 134 -11.31 -7.55 19.14
N LYS A 135 -11.29 -8.38 18.10
CA LYS A 135 -12.50 -8.79 17.34
C LYS A 135 -13.15 -7.66 16.53
N TRP A 136 -12.42 -6.58 16.20
CA TRP A 136 -12.90 -5.50 15.33
C TRP A 136 -13.45 -6.03 13.98
N HIS A 137 -12.87 -7.12 13.45
CA HIS A 137 -13.32 -7.78 12.23
C HIS A 137 -14.74 -8.40 12.36
N LYS A 138 -15.17 -8.83 13.56
CA LYS A 138 -16.53 -9.40 13.77
C LYS A 138 -17.63 -8.34 13.71
N ARG A 139 -17.28 -7.09 14.02
CA ARG A 139 -18.19 -5.93 13.96
C ARG A 139 -18.35 -5.42 12.52
N ASN A 140 -17.39 -5.73 11.66
CA ASN A 140 -17.39 -5.37 10.26
C ASN A 140 -17.86 -6.57 9.41
N ARG A 141 -18.47 -6.27 8.25
CA ARG A 141 -19.04 -7.31 7.39
C ARG A 141 -18.85 -6.95 5.92
N ALA A 142 -18.77 -7.99 5.09
CA ALA A 142 -18.93 -7.88 3.66
C ALA A 142 -20.27 -8.53 3.28
N SER A 143 -21.07 -7.83 2.49
CA SER A 143 -22.27 -8.40 1.89
C SER A 143 -22.09 -8.51 0.39
N SER A 144 -22.54 -9.61 -0.20
CA SER A 144 -22.67 -9.67 -1.65
C SER A 144 -23.80 -8.75 -2.11
N PHE A 145 -23.63 -8.13 -3.27
CA PHE A 145 -24.74 -7.50 -3.97
C PHE A 145 -24.85 -8.12 -5.36
N ARG A 146 -26.06 -8.55 -5.74
CA ARG A 146 -26.33 -8.97 -7.11
C ARG A 146 -26.62 -7.72 -7.93
N SER A 147 -25.93 -7.51 -9.04
CA SER A 147 -26.49 -6.67 -10.11
C SER A 147 -27.72 -7.41 -10.61
N ARG A 148 -28.92 -6.82 -10.44
CA ARG A 148 -30.08 -7.32 -11.19
C ARG A 148 -29.74 -7.09 -12.65
N TRP A 149 -29.74 -8.16 -13.45
CA TRP A 149 -29.78 -8.03 -14.90
C TRP A 149 -31.04 -7.21 -15.24
N SER A 150 -30.86 -6.09 -15.92
CA SER A 150 -31.95 -5.38 -16.58
C SER A 150 -32.21 -6.10 -17.90
N ASN A 151 -33.40 -6.69 -18.03
CA ASN A 151 -33.92 -7.18 -19.30
C ASN A 151 -34.22 -5.99 -20.22
#